data_AF-A0A9X1ZA17-F1
#
_entry.id   AF-A0A9X1ZA17-F1
#
_cell.length_a   1.000
_cell.length_b   1.000
_cell.length_c   1.000
_cell.angle_alpha   90.00
_cell.angle_beta   90.00
_cell.angle_gamma   90.00
#
_symmetry.space_group_name_H-M   'P 1'
#
loop_
_entity.id
_entity.type
_entity.pdbx_description
1 polymer ?
#
loop_
_entity_poly.entity_id
_entity_poly.type
_entity_poly.pdbx_seq_one_letter_code
_entity_poly.pdbx_strand_id
1 'polypeptide(L)'
;MMCKEIVDPLGNHQAINDVVEMKSARWGVKGVDFSFASTGKLRLIPDEPLRTEIAHDYVEMVEGGMYFSKPDKFSTILDRLSSTDKMINESLLPSK
;
A
#
# COMPACT_ATOMS: atom_id res chain seq x y z
N MET A 1 -12.89 27.71 -23.47
CA MET A 1 -11.61 27.29 -22.86
C MET A 1 -11.88 27.13 -21.38
N MET A 2 -12.00 25.89 -20.87
CA MET A 2 -12.22 25.66 -19.43
C MET A 2 -10.88 25.86 -18.71
N CYS A 3 -10.80 26.87 -17.85
CA CYS A 3 -9.71 26.98 -16.90
C CYS A 3 -9.85 25.80 -15.93
N LYS A 4 -8.97 24.79 -16.06
CA LYS A 4 -8.85 23.75 -15.03
C LYS A 4 -8.19 24.41 -13.83
N GLU A 5 -9.00 24.90 -12.90
CA GLU A 5 -8.53 25.27 -11.58
C GLU A 5 -7.92 24.02 -10.93
N ILE A 6 -6.74 24.18 -10.33
CA ILE A 6 -6.13 23.12 -9.54
C ILE A 6 -7.06 22.91 -8.34
N VAL A 7 -7.75 21.77 -8.32
CA VAL A 7 -8.67 21.43 -7.24
C VAL A 7 -7.86 21.26 -5.97
N ASP A 8 -8.24 21.95 -4.90
CA ASP A 8 -7.65 21.76 -3.57
C ASP A 8 -7.93 20.32 -3.10
N PRO A 9 -6.90 19.46 -3.02
CA PRO A 9 -7.08 18.06 -2.67
C PRO A 9 -7.44 17.87 -1.19
N LEU A 10 -7.24 18.87 -0.33
CA LEU A 10 -7.58 18.82 1.09
C LEU A 10 -8.98 19.39 1.36
N GLY A 11 -9.43 20.33 0.52
CA GLY A 11 -10.76 20.93 0.58
C GLY A 11 -11.84 20.21 -0.23
N ASN A 12 -11.47 19.40 -1.23
CA ASN A 12 -12.42 18.76 -2.13
C ASN A 12 -12.22 17.23 -2.22
N HIS A 13 -12.96 16.52 -1.38
CA HIS A 13 -13.00 15.05 -1.34
C HIS A 13 -13.43 14.41 -2.67
N GLN A 14 -14.13 15.14 -3.55
CA GLN A 14 -14.55 14.62 -4.86
C GLN A 14 -13.36 14.28 -5.74
N ALA A 15 -12.31 15.12 -5.76
CA ALA A 15 -11.12 14.85 -6.58
C ALA A 15 -10.38 13.58 -6.14
N ILE A 16 -10.36 13.30 -4.84
CA ILE A 16 -9.76 12.05 -4.33
C ILE A 16 -10.59 10.84 -4.78
N ASN A 17 -11.93 10.92 -4.67
CA ASN A 17 -12.82 9.85 -5.08
C ASN A 17 -12.70 9.55 -6.59
N ASP A 18 -12.66 10.59 -7.43
CA ASP A 18 -12.49 10.44 -8.88
C ASP A 18 -11.16 9.74 -9.22
N VAL A 19 -10.09 10.06 -8.49
CA VAL A 19 -8.79 9.39 -8.65
C VAL A 19 -8.86 7.94 -8.17
N VAL A 20 -9.48 7.66 -7.02
CA VAL A 20 -9.64 6.30 -6.49
C VAL A 20 -10.45 5.44 -7.47
N GLU A 21 -11.55 5.96 -8.02
CA GLU A 21 -12.37 5.27 -9.01
C GLU A 21 -11.57 4.96 -10.28
N MET A 22 -10.94 5.98 -10.88
CA MET A 22 -10.11 5.82 -12.09
C MET A 22 -8.97 4.83 -11.86
N LYS A 23 -8.29 4.92 -10.70
CA LYS A 23 -7.15 4.07 -10.38
C LYS A 23 -7.57 2.62 -10.16
N SER A 24 -8.64 2.40 -9.40
CA SER A 24 -9.19 1.07 -9.15
C SER A 24 -9.64 0.39 -10.44
N ALA A 25 -10.30 1.12 -11.35
CA ALA A 25 -10.78 0.57 -12.61
C ALA A 25 -9.64 0.17 -13.57
N ARG A 26 -8.54 0.93 -13.59
CA ARG A 26 -7.47 0.76 -14.59
C ARG A 26 -6.23 0.01 -14.09
N TRP A 27 -6.00 -0.03 -12.78
CA TRP A 27 -4.84 -0.68 -12.16
C TRP A 27 -5.22 -1.59 -10.99
N GLY A 28 -6.45 -2.12 -10.99
CA GLY A 28 -6.87 -3.13 -10.03
C GLY A 28 -5.97 -4.37 -10.14
N VAL A 29 -5.14 -4.59 -9.12
CA VAL A 29 -4.27 -5.76 -8.98
C VAL A 29 -4.50 -6.41 -7.62
N LYS A 30 -4.25 -7.72 -7.53
CA LYS A 30 -4.41 -8.45 -6.26
C LYS A 30 -3.62 -7.77 -5.13
N GLY A 31 -4.25 -7.57 -3.98
CA GLY A 31 -3.63 -7.00 -2.79
C GLY A 31 -3.62 -5.47 -2.70
N VAL A 32 -3.98 -4.77 -3.78
CA VAL A 32 -4.06 -3.30 -3.77
C VAL A 32 -5.50 -2.87 -3.53
N ASP A 33 -5.69 -1.98 -2.56
CA ASP A 33 -6.97 -1.35 -2.26
C ASP A 33 -6.78 0.17 -2.22
N PHE A 34 -7.28 0.84 -3.27
CA PHE A 34 -7.17 2.29 -3.40
C PHE A 34 -8.14 3.04 -2.47
N SER A 35 -9.10 2.36 -1.85
CA SER A 35 -10.06 3.02 -0.93
C SER A 35 -9.36 3.63 0.29
N PHE A 36 -8.24 3.05 0.74
CA PHE A 36 -7.45 3.60 1.85
C PHE A 36 -6.91 5.00 1.56
N ALA A 37 -6.62 5.32 0.30
CA ALA A 37 -6.14 6.65 -0.10
C ALA A 37 -7.19 7.74 0.18
N SER A 38 -8.48 7.42 0.12
CA SER A 38 -9.55 8.38 0.47
C SER A 38 -9.53 8.78 1.95
N THR A 39 -8.96 7.94 2.80
CA THR A 39 -8.81 8.18 4.24
C THR A 39 -7.40 8.62 4.64
N GLY A 40 -6.51 8.83 3.65
CA GLY A 40 -5.09 9.10 3.86
C GLY A 40 -4.27 7.90 4.34
N LYS A 41 -4.91 6.75 4.59
CA LYS A 41 -4.27 5.54 5.12
C LYS A 41 -3.43 4.82 4.08
N LEU A 42 -2.45 4.08 4.56
CA LEU A 42 -1.61 3.18 3.78
C LEU A 42 -1.81 1.74 4.25
N ARG A 43 -1.56 0.78 3.36
CA ARG A 43 -1.41 -0.64 3.69
C ARG A 43 -0.19 -1.18 2.95
N LEU A 44 0.78 -1.71 3.68
CA LEU A 44 2.00 -2.32 3.10
C LEU A 44 1.96 -3.85 3.08
N ILE A 45 1.19 -4.46 3.97
CA ILE A 45 1.08 -5.91 4.08
C ILE A 45 -0.28 -6.33 3.53
N PRO A 46 -0.34 -7.16 2.47
CA PRO A 46 -1.61 -7.63 1.96
C PRO A 46 -2.27 -8.62 2.93
N ASP A 47 -3.59 -8.76 2.80
CA ASP A 47 -4.35 -9.76 3.52
C ASP A 47 -4.18 -11.17 2.90
N GLU A 48 -4.66 -12.19 3.60
CA GLU A 48 -4.71 -13.55 3.06
C GLU A 48 -5.74 -13.66 1.92
N PRO A 49 -5.49 -14.49 0.89
CA PRO A 49 -4.43 -15.50 0.78
C PRO A 49 -3.11 -14.99 0.17
N LEU A 50 -3.09 -13.74 -0.34
CA LEU A 50 -1.96 -13.21 -1.10
C LEU A 50 -0.68 -13.15 -0.27
N ARG A 51 -0.80 -12.87 1.03
CA ARG A 51 0.36 -12.89 1.94
C ARG A 51 1.02 -14.25 2.00
N THR A 52 0.24 -15.33 2.08
CA THR A 52 0.76 -16.71 2.05
C THR A 52 1.42 -17.02 0.71
N GLU A 53 0.82 -16.60 -0.41
CA GLU A 53 1.42 -16.77 -1.75
C GLU A 53 2.80 -16.09 -1.83
N ILE A 54 2.91 -14.83 -1.38
CA ILE A 54 4.20 -14.10 -1.34
C ILE A 54 5.21 -14.78 -0.40
N ALA A 55 4.75 -15.35 0.73
CA ALA A 55 5.63 -16.07 1.65
C ALA A 55 6.23 -17.32 1.00
N HIS A 56 5.43 -18.02 0.18
CA HIS A 56 5.89 -19.19 -0.57
C HIS A 56 6.92 -18.78 -1.64
N ASP A 57 6.59 -17.78 -2.46
CA ASP A 57 7.50 -17.24 -3.47
C ASP A 57 8.83 -16.79 -2.85
N TYR A 58 8.78 -16.17 -1.66
CA TYR A 58 9.97 -15.79 -0.92
C TYR A 58 10.86 -17.01 -0.59
N VAL A 59 10.28 -18.12 -0.12
CA VAL A 59 11.03 -19.34 0.18
C VAL A 59 11.67 -19.91 -1.09
N GLU A 60 10.91 -19.99 -2.19
CA GLU A 60 11.43 -20.46 -3.47
C GLU A 60 12.59 -19.60 -3.98
N MET A 61 12.52 -18.27 -3.82
CA MET A 61 13.60 -17.36 -4.20
C MET A 61 14.86 -17.56 -3.35
N VAL A 62 14.71 -17.84 -2.06
CA VAL A 62 15.85 -18.11 -1.17
C VAL A 62 16.50 -19.44 -1.53
N GLU A 63 15.71 -20.49 -1.70
CA GLU A 63 16.20 -21.83 -2.07
C GLU A 63 16.79 -21.85 -3.48
N GLY A 64 16.21 -21.09 -4.40
CA GLY A 64 16.70 -20.90 -5.76
C GLY A 64 17.97 -20.05 -5.88
N GLY A 65 18.49 -19.52 -4.77
CA GLY A 65 19.73 -18.74 -4.76
C GLY A 65 19.63 -17.40 -5.50
N MET A 66 18.43 -16.80 -5.56
CA MET A 66 18.19 -15.55 -6.30
C MET A 66 18.74 -14.30 -5.60
N TYR A 67 19.28 -14.45 -4.38
CA TYR A 67 19.86 -13.35 -3.61
C TYR A 67 21.39 -13.43 -3.60
N PHE A 68 22.06 -12.29 -3.81
CA PHE A 68 23.52 -12.17 -3.75
C PHE A 68 24.08 -12.40 -2.33
N SER A 69 23.26 -12.24 -1.30
CA SER A 69 23.59 -12.45 0.11
C SER A 69 22.40 -13.07 0.84
N LYS A 70 22.64 -13.64 2.02
CA LYS A 70 21.56 -14.20 2.84
C LYS A 70 20.52 -13.10 3.18
N PRO A 71 19.27 -13.22 2.72
CA PRO A 71 18.24 -12.22 3.03
C PRO A 71 17.75 -12.35 4.48
N ASP A 72 17.15 -11.26 4.98
CA ASP A 72 16.43 -11.24 6.26
C ASP A 72 15.26 -12.24 6.24
N LYS A 73 14.91 -12.83 7.38
CA LYS A 73 13.74 -13.72 7.46
C LYS A 73 12.49 -12.97 7.01
N PHE A 74 11.58 -13.66 6.32
CA PHE A 74 10.31 -13.08 5.87
C PHE A 74 9.53 -12.43 7.02
N SER A 75 9.51 -13.05 8.20
CA SER A 75 8.89 -12.48 9.41
C SER A 75 9.50 -11.12 9.80
N THR A 76 10.82 -10.99 9.73
CA THR A 76 11.53 -9.73 10.06
C THR A 76 11.18 -8.63 9.06
N ILE A 77 11.01 -8.97 7.78
CA ILE A 77 10.55 -8.04 6.75
C ILE A 77 9.12 -7.58 7.08
N LEU A 78 8.23 -8.51 7.43
CA LEU A 78 6.85 -8.20 7.82
C LEU A 78 6.79 -7.32 9.08
N ASP A 79 7.62 -7.56 10.08
CA ASP A 79 7.66 -6.76 11.32
C ASP A 79 8.07 -5.30 11.01
N ARG A 80 9.05 -5.11 10.12
CA ARG A 80 9.48 -3.78 9.66
C ARG A 80 8.37 -3.06 8.88
N LEU A 81 7.71 -3.77 7.97
CA LEU A 81 6.60 -3.22 7.20
C LEU A 81 5.43 -2.85 8.12
N SER A 82 5.08 -3.71 9.07
CA SER A 82 3.99 -3.46 10.02
C SER A 82 4.29 -2.24 10.89
N SER A 83 5.53 -2.11 11.37
CA SER A 83 5.95 -0.95 12.16
C SER A 83 5.89 0.35 11.34
N THR A 84 6.32 0.30 10.07
CA THR A 84 6.26 1.44 9.15
C THR A 84 4.81 1.85 8.85
N ASP A 85 3.96 0.86 8.58
CA ASP A 85 2.54 1.06 8.29
C ASP A 85 1.81 1.71 9.48
N LYS A 86 2.11 1.24 10.70
CA LYS A 86 1.60 1.84 11.95
C LYS A 86 2.07 3.28 12.12
N MET A 87 3.36 3.54 11.98
CA MET A 87 3.93 4.88 12.13
C MET A 87 3.28 5.88 11.16
N ILE A 88 3.10 5.50 9.90
CA ILE A 88 2.45 6.33 8.89
C ILE A 88 0.99 6.58 9.27
N ASN A 89 0.24 5.50 9.56
CA ASN A 89 -1.18 5.61 9.83
C ASN A 89 -1.51 6.31 11.16
N GLU A 90 -0.65 6.20 12.18
CA GLU A 90 -0.80 6.92 13.46
C GLU A 90 -0.53 8.42 13.31
N SER A 91 0.39 8.81 12.42
CA SER A 91 0.66 10.23 12.13
C SER A 91 -0.53 10.97 11.48
N LEU A 92 -1.52 10.23 10.97
CA LEU A 92 -2.75 10.77 10.39
C LEU A 92 -3.83 11.06 11.42
N LEU A 93 -3.67 10.59 12.67
CA LEU A 93 -4.60 10.91 13.75
C LEU A 93 -4.32 12.36 14.20
N PRO A 94 -5.32 13.25 14.24
CA PRO A 94 -5.12 14.60 14.71
C PRO A 94 -4.60 14.57 16.16
N SER A 95 -3.53 15.33 16.45
CA SER A 95 -3.18 15.65 17.84
C SER A 95 -4.41 16.25 18.50
N LYS A 96 -4.86 15.64 19.60
CA LYS A 96 -5.95 16.15 20.44
C LYS A 96 -5.66 17.55 20.96
#